data_AF-A0A7V9IJE6-F1
#
_entry.id   AF-A0A7V9IJE6-F1
#
_cell.length_a   1.000
_cell.length_b   1.000
_cell.length_c   1.000
_cell.angle_alpha   90.00
_cell.angle_beta   90.00
_cell.angle_gamma   90.00
#
_symmetry.space_group_name_H-M   'P 1'
#
loop_
_entity.id
_entity.type
_entity.pdbx_description
1 polymer ?
#
loop_
_entity_poly.entity_id
_entity_poly.type
_entity_poly.pdbx_seq_one_letter_code
_entity_poly.pdbx_strand_id
1 'polypeptide(L)' 'MEDAGFIIGSYVVTFGVIGAYAVAMLTRARRLARRVADEDKPWT' A
#
# COMPACT_ATOMS: atom_id res chain seq x y z
N MET A 1 -4.10 -23.23 -23.51
CA MET A 1 -4.44 -21.92 -22.92
C MET A 1 -4.91 -22.04 -21.47
N GLU A 2 -4.92 -23.25 -20.87
CA GLU A 2 -5.37 -23.46 -19.49
C GLU A 2 -4.54 -22.73 -18.42
N ASP A 3 -3.22 -22.58 -18.60
CA ASP A 3 -2.37 -21.97 -17.56
C ASP A 3 -2.39 -20.43 -17.56
N ALA A 4 -2.83 -19.81 -18.65
CA ALA A 4 -2.82 -18.35 -18.79
C ALA A 4 -3.71 -17.69 -17.73
N GLY A 5 -4.86 -18.30 -17.42
CA GLY A 5 -5.76 -17.80 -16.37
C GLY A 5 -5.15 -17.91 -14.97
N PHE A 6 -4.43 -18.99 -14.68
CA PHE A 6 -3.74 -19.17 -13.41
C PHE A 6 -2.59 -18.16 -13.25
N ILE A 7 -1.77 -17.98 -14.28
CA ILE A 7 -0.67 -17.02 -14.28
C ILE A 7 -1.21 -15.59 -14.07
N ILE A 8 -2.18 -15.17 -14.88
CA ILE A 8 -2.76 -13.83 -14.77
C ILE A 8 -3.44 -13.65 -13.41
N GLY A 9 -4.19 -14.65 -12.94
CA GLY A 9 -4.84 -14.63 -11.63
C GLY A 9 -3.83 -14.46 -10.49
N SER A 10 -2.72 -15.20 -10.52
CA SER A 10 -1.67 -15.10 -9.50
C SER A 10 -1.02 -13.72 -9.45
N TYR A 11 -0.77 -13.09 -10.60
CA TYR A 11 -0.24 -11.73 -10.66
C TYR A 11 -1.25 -10.71 -10.15
N VAL A 12 -2.52 -10.81 -10.55
CA VAL A 12 -3.59 -9.93 -10.05
C VAL A 12 -3.72 -10.02 -8.53
N VAL A 13 -3.70 -11.23 -7.97
CA VAL A 13 -3.75 -11.43 -6.51
C VAL A 13 -2.51 -10.84 -5.85
N THR A 14 -1.31 -11.12 -6.38
CA THR A 14 -0.05 -10.63 -5.80
C THR A 14 0.02 -9.11 -5.81
N PHE A 15 -0.20 -8.48 -6.97
CA PHE A 15 -0.21 -7.02 -7.08
C PHE A 15 -1.37 -6.39 -6.30
N GLY A 16 -2.52 -7.04 -6.25
CA GLY A 16 -3.66 -6.59 -5.46
C GLY A 16 -3.35 -6.55 -3.97
N VAL A 17 -2.74 -7.61 -3.43
CA VAL A 17 -2.34 -7.69 -2.02
C VAL A 17 -1.26 -6.66 -1.70
N ILE A 18 -0.22 -6.57 -2.53
CA ILE A 18 0.86 -5.58 -2.34
C ILE A 18 0.31 -4.16 -2.39
N GLY A 19 -0.51 -3.85 -3.40
CA GLY A 19 -1.12 -2.54 -3.57
C GLY A 19 -2.04 -2.17 -2.40
N ALA A 20 -2.90 -3.10 -1.99
CA ALA A 20 -3.78 -2.90 -0.84
C ALA A 20 -2.98 -2.67 0.45
N TYR A 21 -1.91 -3.43 0.67
CA TYR A 21 -1.02 -3.26 1.82
C TYR A 21 -0.32 -1.90 1.79
N ALA A 22 0.23 -1.49 0.65
CA ALA A 22 0.88 -0.20 0.49
C ALA A 22 -0.08 0.96 0.77
N VAL A 23 -1.31 0.91 0.23
CA VAL A 23 -2.35 1.91 0.49
C VAL A 23 -2.73 1.95 1.97
N ALA A 24 -2.91 0.79 2.60
CA ALA A 24 -3.20 0.71 4.03
C ALA A 24 -2.05 1.29 4.89
N MET A 25 -0.80 1.06 4.50
CA MET A 25 0.37 1.60 5.19
C MET A 25 0.45 3.12 5.05
N LEU A 26 0.30 3.66 3.83
CA LEU A 26 0.36 5.11 3.58
C LEU A 26 -0.79 5.87 4.25
N THR A 27 -2.00 5.32 4.24
CA THR A 27 -3.15 5.93 4.92
C THR A 27 -2.94 5.99 6.44
N ARG A 28 -2.37 4.93 7.04
CA ARG A 28 -1.98 4.90 8.45
C ARG A 28 -0.88 5.90 8.76
N ALA A 29 0.18 5.94 7.95
CA ALA A 29 1.28 6.89 8.09
C ALA A 29 0.78 8.34 8.03
N ARG A 30 -0.07 8.67 7.05
CA ARG A 30 -0.67 10.02 6.93
C ARG A 30 -1.61 10.36 8.09
N ARG A 31 -2.32 9.37 8.65
CA ARG A 31 -3.13 9.58 9.86
C ARG A 31 -2.27 9.87 11.08
N LEU A 32 -1.13 9.19 11.22
CA LEU A 32 -0.19 9.41 12.32
C LEU A 32 0.52 10.77 12.18
N ALA A 33 1.00 11.10 10.98
CA ALA A 33 1.68 12.36 10.71
C ALA A 33 0.79 13.60 10.94
N ARG A 34 -0.54 13.45 10.85
CA ARG A 34 -1.50 14.52 11.18
C ARG A 34 -1.67 14.77 12.68
N ARG A 35 -1.18 13.87 13.54
CA ARG A 35 -1.25 14.02 15.01
C ARG A 35 -0.02 14.73 15.59
N VAL A 36 1.04 14.87 14.80
CA VAL A 36 2.27 15.56 15.17
C VAL A 36 2.16 17.00 14.67
N ALA A 37 2.47 17.97 15.53
CA ALA A 37 2.53 19.37 15.14
C ALA A 37 3.53 19.54 13.99
N ASP A 38 3.27 20.49 13.09
CA ASP A 38 4.15 20.67 11.91
C ASP A 38 5.59 20.99 12.31
N GLU A 39 5.78 21.68 13.45
CA GLU A 39 7.05 22.07 14.05
C GLU A 39 7.90 20.86 14.51
N ASP A 40 7.26 19.76 14.87
CA ASP A 40 7.90 18.55 15.41
C ASP A 40 8.24 17.52 14.31
N LYS A 41 7.96 17.85 13.05
CA LYS A 41 8.23 16.96 11.92
C LYS A 41 9.72 17.04 11.54
N PRO A 42 10.49 15.93 11.60
CA PRO A 42 11.93 15.93 11.33
C PRO A 42 12.31 16.11 9.86
N TRP A 43 11.34 16.35 8.98
CA TRP A 43 11.52 16.48 7.52
C TRP A 43 11.11 17.86 7.00
N THR A 44 10.90 18.83 7.89
CA THR A 44 10.61 20.22 7.55
C THR A 44 11.90 21.00 7.36
#